data_AF-A0AAW9FUP9-F1
#
_entry.id   AF-A0AAW9FUP9-F1
#
_cell.length_a   1.000
_cell.length_b   1.000
_cell.length_c   1.000
_cell.angle_alpha   90.00
_cell.angle_beta   90.00
_cell.angle_gamma   90.00
#
_symmetry.space_group_name_H-M   'P 1'
#
loop_
_entity.id
_entity.type
_entity.pdbx_description
1 polymer ?
#
loop_
_entity_poly.entity_id
_entity_poly.type
_entity_poly.pdbx_seq_one_letter_code
_entity_poly.pdbx_strand_id
1 'polypeptide(L)'
;MKISFKIDPETLHLVHRIVLDKCQKIVSTDRPCKKSMHVELWEIFSKKCISYNVNPNGKDRNISLRYHLASEMYELLLTEINHSSLGVYERNKLDILKNKIHPLL
;
A
#
# COMPACT_ATOMS: atom_id res chain seq x y z
N MET A 1 1.18 18.73 -0.33
CA MET A 1 -0.17 18.24 0.03
C MET A 1 -0.06 16.80 0.53
N LYS A 2 -0.76 16.46 1.62
CA LYS A 2 -0.77 15.10 2.19
C LYS A 2 -2.19 14.55 2.16
N ILE A 3 -2.32 13.29 1.76
CA ILE A 3 -3.58 12.53 1.79
C ILE A 3 -3.53 11.61 3.00
N SER A 4 -4.61 11.59 3.78
CA SER A 4 -4.70 10.73 4.96
C SER A 4 -5.95 9.88 4.91
N PHE A 5 -5.80 8.60 5.23
CA PHE A 5 -6.90 7.63 5.22
C PHE A 5 -6.66 6.56 6.28
N LYS A 6 -7.75 5.87 6.65
CA LYS A 6 -7.73 4.75 7.60
C LYS A 6 -7.71 3.43 6.86
N ILE A 7 -6.84 2.53 7.31
CA ILE A 7 -6.69 1.18 6.78
C ILE A 7 -6.80 0.16 7.92
N ASP A 8 -7.52 -0.93 7.68
CA ASP A 8 -7.60 -2.04 8.64
C ASP A 8 -6.29 -2.85 8.65
N PRO A 9 -5.97 -3.55 9.74
CA PRO A 9 -4.69 -4.24 9.89
C PRO A 9 -4.40 -5.31 8.83
N GLU A 10 -5.43 -6.01 8.34
CA GLU A 10 -5.26 -7.05 7.31
C GLU A 10 -4.91 -6.43 5.96
N THR A 11 -5.67 -5.40 5.53
CA THR A 11 -5.36 -4.67 4.30
C THR A 11 -3.99 -4.00 4.40
N LEU A 12 -3.60 -3.50 5.57
CA LEU A 12 -2.27 -2.95 5.81
C LEU A 12 -1.16 -3.98 5.55
N HIS A 13 -1.30 -5.19 6.10
CA HIS A 13 -0.34 -6.27 5.87
C HIS A 13 -0.31 -6.71 4.40
N LEU A 14 -1.48 -6.78 3.75
CA LEU A 14 -1.59 -7.12 2.34
C LEU A 14 -0.85 -6.10 1.46
N VAL A 15 -1.10 -4.81 1.66
CA VAL A 15 -0.41 -3.73 0.92
C VAL A 15 1.09 -3.76 1.18
N HIS A 16 1.51 -3.96 2.43
CA HIS A 16 2.93 -4.09 2.77
C HIS A 16 3.61 -5.23 2.00
N ARG A 17 2.97 -6.40 1.92
CA ARG A 17 3.46 -7.56 1.15
C ARG A 17 3.60 -7.23 -0.34
N ILE A 18 2.58 -6.60 -0.92
CA ILE A 18 2.58 -6.23 -2.34
C ILE A 18 3.70 -5.23 -2.64
N VAL A 19 3.85 -4.19 -1.83
CA VAL A 19 4.90 -3.19 -2.04
C VAL A 19 6.29 -3.82 -1.91
N LEU A 20 6.49 -4.73 -0.94
CA LEU A 20 7.74 -5.49 -0.81
C LEU A 20 8.05 -6.32 -2.07
N ASP A 21 7.07 -7.05 -2.58
CA ASP A 21 7.23 -7.84 -3.82
C ASP A 21 7.59 -6.96 -5.02
N LYS A 22 6.97 -5.77 -5.14
CA LYS A 22 7.35 -4.78 -6.17
C LYS A 22 8.75 -4.22 -5.99
N CYS A 23 9.14 -3.87 -4.76
CA CYS A 23 10.50 -3.44 -4.47
C CYS A 23 11.55 -4.47 -4.90
N GLN A 24 11.27 -5.76 -4.70
CA GLN A 24 12.15 -6.86 -5.06
C GLN A 24 12.15 -7.15 -6.57
N LYS A 25 11.00 -7.05 -7.24
CA LYS A 25 10.84 -7.30 -8.68
C LYS A 25 11.33 -6.16 -9.56
N ILE A 26 11.49 -4.94 -9.04
CA ILE A 26 12.16 -3.83 -9.76
C ILE A 26 13.67 -4.07 -9.73
N VAL A 27 14.07 -5.13 -10.42
CA VAL A 27 15.43 -5.37 -10.89
C VAL A 27 15.60 -4.49 -12.12
N SER A 28 16.42 -3.45 -12.00
CA SER A 28 17.10 -2.82 -13.14
C SER A 28 16.19 -2.37 -14.30
N THR A 29 15.19 -1.54 -14.05
CA THR A 29 14.46 -0.83 -15.12
C THR A 29 14.68 0.67 -15.03
N ASP A 30 14.65 1.34 -16.18
CA ASP A 30 14.91 2.77 -16.49
C ASP A 30 14.11 3.83 -15.69
N ARG A 31 13.50 3.47 -14.56
CA ARG A 31 12.62 4.34 -13.76
C ARG A 31 13.05 4.38 -12.29
N PRO A 32 14.22 4.97 -11.99
CA PRO A 32 14.76 5.05 -10.62
C PRO A 32 13.79 5.74 -9.65
N CYS A 33 13.02 6.71 -10.12
CA CYS A 33 12.02 7.42 -9.32
C CYS A 33 10.92 6.49 -8.78
N LYS A 34 10.40 5.54 -9.58
CA LYS A 34 9.35 4.61 -9.13
C LYS A 34 9.87 3.66 -8.06
N LYS A 35 11.10 3.14 -8.25
CA LYS A 35 11.77 2.33 -7.23
C LYS A 35 11.91 3.09 -5.92
N SER A 36 12.34 4.35 -5.96
CA SER A 36 12.43 5.20 -4.77
C SER A 36 11.08 5.36 -4.07
N MET A 37 10.00 5.62 -4.82
CA MET A 37 8.65 5.75 -4.26
C MET A 37 8.16 4.46 -3.61
N HIS A 38 8.42 3.30 -4.22
CA HIS A 38 8.04 2.01 -3.64
C HIS A 38 8.82 1.70 -2.36
N VAL A 39 10.11 2.03 -2.31
CA VAL A 39 10.92 1.91 -1.08
C VAL A 39 10.38 2.82 0.02
N GLU A 40 10.04 4.07 -0.29
CA GLU A 40 9.46 5.00 0.69
C GLU A 40 8.09 4.49 1.19
N LEU A 41 7.23 3.98 0.29
CA LEU A 41 5.97 3.33 0.68
C LEU A 41 6.23 2.12 1.59
N TRP A 42 7.20 1.27 1.23
CA TRP A 42 7.54 0.08 2.01
C TRP A 42 7.99 0.46 3.42
N GLU A 43 8.82 1.48 3.59
CA GLU A 43 9.25 1.93 4.92
C GLU A 43 8.08 2.44 5.76
N ILE A 44 7.18 3.23 5.16
CA ILE A 44 5.99 3.77 5.84
C ILE A 44 5.10 2.62 6.33
N PHE A 45 4.83 1.66 5.46
CA PHE A 45 3.98 0.51 5.81
C PHE A 45 4.68 -0.42 6.81
N SER A 46 5.98 -0.66 6.67
CA SER A 46 6.77 -1.47 7.63
C SER A 46 6.68 -0.91 9.04
N LYS A 47 6.89 0.41 9.21
CA LYS A 47 6.77 1.09 10.51
C LYS A 47 5.37 0.91 11.12
N LYS A 48 4.33 0.93 10.29
CA LYS A 48 2.94 0.76 10.71
C LYS A 48 2.62 -0.68 11.09
N CYS A 49 3.12 -1.67 10.33
CA CYS A 49 3.01 -3.09 10.66
C CYS A 49 3.74 -3.41 11.98
N ILE A 50 4.97 -2.90 12.18
CA ILE A 50 5.72 -3.09 13.43
C ILE A 50 4.97 -2.48 14.61
N SER A 51 4.48 -1.24 14.47
CA SER A 51 3.68 -0.59 15.51
C SER A 51 2.40 -1.36 15.86
N TYR A 52 1.80 -2.06 14.89
CA TYR A 52 0.66 -2.94 15.15
C TYR A 52 1.07 -4.19 15.93
N ASN A 53 2.16 -4.86 15.54
CA ASN A 53 2.63 -6.07 16.25
C ASN A 53 2.95 -5.82 17.72
N VAL A 54 3.42 -4.61 18.06
CA VAL A 54 3.69 -4.21 19.46
C VAL A 54 2.40 -3.89 20.24
N ASN A 55 1.30 -3.53 19.56
CA ASN A 55 0.01 -3.22 20.20
C ASN A 55 -1.18 -3.61 19.29
N PRO A 56 -1.55 -4.92 19.27
CA PRO A 56 -2.59 -5.45 18.40
C PRO A 56 -3.97 -5.18 19.01
N ASN A 57 -4.46 -3.96 18.84
CA ASN A 57 -5.78 -3.54 19.33
C ASN A 57 -6.91 -3.71 18.30
N GLY A 58 -6.64 -4.33 17.15
CA GLY A 58 -7.59 -4.51 16.05
C GLY A 58 -8.10 -3.21 15.40
N LYS A 59 -7.59 -2.03 15.81
CA LYS A 59 -8.08 -0.75 15.32
C LYS A 59 -7.43 -0.37 13.99
N ASP A 60 -8.22 0.28 13.15
CA ASP A 60 -7.76 0.94 11.94
C ASP A 60 -6.59 1.88 12.22
N ARG A 61 -5.62 1.88 11.31
CA ARG A 61 -4.44 2.73 11.39
C ARG A 61 -4.57 3.90 10.43
N ASN A 62 -4.29 5.09 10.93
CA ASN A 62 -4.19 6.26 10.09
C ASN A 62 -2.85 6.24 9.32
N ILE A 63 -2.95 6.30 8.00
CA ILE A 63 -1.84 6.41 7.06
C ILE A 63 -1.92 7.81 6.47
N SER A 64 -0.77 8.50 6.43
CA SER A 64 -0.66 9.82 5.82
C SER A 64 0.48 9.78 4.82
N LEU A 65 0.16 9.99 3.54
CA LEU A 65 1.09 9.95 2.43
C LEU A 65 1.18 11.30 1.76
N ARG A 66 2.35 11.61 1.20
CA ARG A 66 2.47 12.72 0.24
C ARG A 66 1.68 12.36 -1.01
N TYR A 67 1.14 13.36 -1.70
CA TYR A 67 0.30 13.18 -2.89
C TYR A 67 0.89 12.20 -3.91
N HIS A 68 2.17 12.36 -4.30
CA HIS A 68 2.81 11.46 -5.27
C HIS A 68 2.91 10.00 -4.80
N LEU A 69 3.08 9.76 -3.50
CA LEU A 69 3.10 8.41 -2.95
C LEU A 69 1.70 7.80 -2.91
N ALA A 70 0.68 8.60 -2.60
CA ALA A 70 -0.71 8.16 -2.64
C ALA A 70 -1.14 7.82 -4.07
N SER A 71 -0.72 8.62 -5.06
CA SER A 71 -0.96 8.37 -6.48
C SER A 71 -0.24 7.11 -6.95
N GLU A 72 1.05 6.94 -6.64
CA GLU A 72 1.78 5.72 -7.02
C GLU A 72 1.22 4.47 -6.32
N MET A 73 0.78 4.60 -5.06
CA MET A 73 0.10 3.50 -4.37
C MET A 73 -1.23 3.15 -5.06
N TYR A 74 -2.00 4.13 -5.51
CA TYR A 74 -3.24 3.89 -6.24
C TYR A 74 -3.01 3.14 -7.55
N GLU A 75 -2.01 3.55 -8.34
CA GLU A 75 -1.59 2.84 -9.57
C GLU A 75 -1.16 1.39 -9.28
N LEU A 76 -0.42 1.20 -8.18
CA LEU A 76 -0.01 -0.12 -7.73
C LEU A 76 -1.23 -0.98 -7.34
N LEU A 77 -2.23 -0.42 -6.65
CA LEU A 77 -3.47 -1.13 -6.33
C LEU A 77 -4.23 -1.53 -7.60
N LEU A 78 -4.36 -0.63 -8.59
CA LEU A 78 -5.03 -0.94 -9.86
C LEU A 78 -4.35 -2.09 -10.60
N THR A 79 -3.02 -2.11 -10.59
CA THR A 79 -2.23 -3.18 -11.23
C THR A 79 -2.43 -4.52 -10.54
N GLU A 80 -2.56 -4.52 -9.20
CA GLU A 80 -2.54 -5.74 -8.40
C GLU A 80 -3.93 -6.34 -8.15
N ILE A 81 -5.01 -5.53 -8.14
CA ILE A 81 -6.38 -6.03 -7.95
C ILE A 81 -6.75 -7.11 -8.98
N ASN A 82 -6.23 -6.99 -10.20
CA ASN A 82 -6.49 -7.94 -11.29
C ASN A 82 -5.45 -9.08 -11.37
N HIS A 83 -4.48 -9.12 -10.46
CA HIS A 83 -3.43 -10.14 -10.50
C HIS A 83 -3.99 -11.51 -10.07
N SER A 84 -3.64 -12.55 -10.83
CA SER A 84 -4.17 -13.90 -10.65
C SER A 84 -3.80 -14.54 -9.30
N SER A 85 -2.72 -14.08 -8.67
CA SER A 85 -2.23 -14.58 -7.38
C SER A 85 -3.05 -14.15 -6.17
N LEU A 86 -3.96 -13.18 -6.30
CA LEU A 86 -4.81 -12.74 -5.19
C LEU A 86 -6.11 -13.54 -5.15
N GLY A 87 -6.48 -14.01 -3.97
CA GLY A 87 -7.79 -14.61 -3.71
C GLY A 87 -8.92 -13.57 -3.73
N VAL A 88 -10.17 -14.02 -3.84
CA VAL A 88 -11.36 -13.15 -3.87
C VAL A 88 -11.40 -12.19 -2.66
N TYR A 89 -11.04 -12.69 -1.47
CA TYR A 89 -11.00 -11.90 -0.25
C TYR A 89 -9.98 -10.75 -0.32
N GLU A 90 -8.74 -11.04 -0.73
CA GLU A 90 -7.67 -10.05 -0.87
C GLU A 90 -8.04 -9.00 -1.91
N ARG A 91 -8.59 -9.41 -3.05
CA ARG A 91 -9.06 -8.48 -4.09
C ARG A 91 -10.12 -7.52 -3.57
N ASN A 92 -11.11 -8.01 -2.83
CA ASN A 92 -12.15 -7.17 -2.25
C ASN A 92 -11.58 -6.14 -1.28
N LYS A 93 -10.61 -6.52 -0.43
CA LYS A 93 -9.94 -5.60 0.49
C LYS A 93 -9.20 -4.49 -0.27
N LEU A 94 -8.47 -4.84 -1.33
CA LEU A 94 -7.77 -3.87 -2.17
C LEU A 94 -8.75 -2.96 -2.94
N ASP A 95 -9.88 -3.48 -3.41
CA ASP A 95 -10.89 -2.69 -4.11
C ASP A 95 -11.55 -1.66 -3.19
N ILE A 96 -11.88 -2.05 -1.95
CA ILE A 96 -12.37 -1.14 -0.91
C ILE A 96 -11.33 -0.05 -0.63
N LEU A 97 -10.05 -0.42 -0.50
CA LEU A 97 -8.97 0.54 -0.27
C LEU A 97 -8.81 1.52 -1.44
N LYS A 98 -8.82 1.00 -2.69
CA LYS A 98 -8.80 1.80 -3.92
C LYS A 98 -9.92 2.83 -3.92
N ASN A 99 -11.15 2.41 -3.60
CA ASN A 99 -12.32 3.30 -3.56
C ASN A 99 -12.22 4.34 -2.44
N LYS A 100 -11.49 4.08 -1.35
CA LYS A 100 -11.20 5.07 -0.30
C LYS A 100 -10.16 6.11 -0.72
N ILE A 101 -9.17 5.71 -1.53
CA ILE A 101 -8.06 6.59 -1.96
C ILE A 101 -8.45 7.44 -3.17
N HIS A 102 -9.18 6.89 -4.14
CA HIS A 102 -9.58 7.56 -5.38
C HIS A 102 -10.17 8.96 -5.17
N PRO A 103 -11.15 9.20 -4.27
CA PRO A 103 -11.74 10.53 -4.09
C PRO A 103 -10.80 11.53 -3.36
N LEU A 104 -9.65 11.08 -2.86
CA LEU A 104 -8.68 11.91 -2.15
C LEU A 104 -7.50 12.35 -3.04
N LEU A 105 -7.36 11.72 -4.22
CA LEU A 105 -6.39 12.06 -5.25
C LEU A 105 -6.98 13.11 -6.19
#